data_AF-A0A966UQE3-F1
#
_entry.id   AF-A0A966UQE3-F1
#
_cell.length_a   1.000
_cell.length_b   1.000
_cell.length_c   1.000
_cell.angle_alpha   90.00
_cell.angle_beta   90.00
_cell.angle_gamma   90.00
#
_symmetry.space_group_name_H-M   'P 1'
#
loop_
_entity.id
_entity.type
_entity.pdbx_description
1 polymer ?
#
loop_
_entity_poly.entity_id
_entity_poly.type
_entity_poly.pdbx_seq_one_letter_code
_entity_poly.pdbx_strand_id
1 'polypeptide(L)'
;MSKRSMPPGSQLFVEVPEILQSTVTTENGVTLFIDPSFEPEQHAQVNGKVYSLGGRCKLNVKEDDEIAISYHMAADYFVDDNGDRKFNRVFNIDGKLLWLCDEGFIMAHKVDGEWKAVGDWVLLKAIPENEIKSSLIIIPDTITTKYKQGKCTFLSGDLDVPVNSTVLFQEMYRSVYKFKDGTEFVILKKDRIYGYE
;
A
#
# COMPACT_ATOMS: atom_id res chain seq x y z
N MET A 1 -21.87 10.72 21.79
CA MET A 1 -20.67 10.76 20.94
C MET A 1 -20.75 12.04 20.11
N SER A 2 -19.70 12.86 20.06
CA SER A 2 -19.67 13.96 19.09
C SER A 2 -19.61 13.38 17.68
N LYS A 3 -20.33 14.00 16.75
CA LYS A 3 -20.33 13.57 15.35
C LYS A 3 -19.00 13.96 14.73
N ARG A 4 -18.24 12.99 14.19
CA ARG A 4 -16.99 13.25 13.46
C ARG A 4 -17.28 14.11 12.23
N SER A 5 -16.37 15.01 11.89
CA SER A 5 -16.40 15.74 10.62
C SER A 5 -16.35 14.75 9.44
N MET A 6 -17.18 14.95 8.42
CA MET A 6 -17.26 14.04 7.26
C MET A 6 -16.58 14.68 6.03
N PRO A 7 -15.79 13.91 5.27
CA PRO A 7 -15.20 14.39 4.02
C PRO A 7 -16.26 14.47 2.90
N PRO A 8 -16.01 15.25 1.84
CA PRO A 8 -16.96 15.37 0.75
C PRO A 8 -16.96 14.14 -0.16
N GLY A 9 -18.11 13.85 -0.77
CA GLY A 9 -18.21 12.86 -1.83
C GLY A 9 -17.89 11.43 -1.41
N SER A 10 -17.05 10.76 -2.18
CA SER A 10 -16.57 9.39 -1.92
C SER A 10 -15.24 9.35 -1.17
N GLN A 11 -14.73 10.50 -0.73
CA GLN A 11 -13.44 10.60 -0.03
C GLN A 11 -13.53 10.10 1.40
N LEU A 12 -12.38 9.88 2.01
CA LEU A 12 -12.20 9.45 3.40
C LEU A 12 -11.26 10.42 4.11
N PHE A 13 -11.49 10.64 5.41
CA PHE A 13 -10.44 11.17 6.27
C PHE A 13 -9.69 10.00 6.90
N VAL A 14 -8.36 10.04 6.81
CA VAL A 14 -7.47 8.96 7.26
C VAL A 14 -6.44 9.51 8.23
N GLU A 15 -6.25 8.82 9.36
CA GLU A 15 -5.14 9.04 10.27
C GLU A 15 -3.93 8.23 9.78
N VAL A 16 -2.84 8.93 9.47
CA VAL A 16 -1.54 8.31 9.13
C VAL A 16 -0.50 8.80 10.14
N PRO A 17 0.01 7.93 11.03
CA PRO A 17 0.87 8.35 12.14
C PRO A 17 2.18 9.02 11.70
N GLU A 18 2.82 8.49 10.67
CA GLU A 18 4.07 9.02 10.11
C GLU A 18 4.05 8.72 8.61
N ILE A 19 3.75 9.72 7.78
CA ILE A 19 3.50 9.49 6.35
C ILE A 19 4.75 9.02 5.60
N LEU A 20 5.92 9.48 6.01
CA LEU A 20 7.21 9.16 5.43
C LEU A 20 8.15 8.74 6.55
N GLN A 21 8.68 7.52 6.45
CA GLN A 21 9.63 6.99 7.42
C GLN A 21 10.95 7.75 7.31
N SER A 22 11.31 8.44 8.38
CA SER A 22 12.56 9.21 8.46
C SER A 22 13.72 8.41 9.08
N THR A 23 13.40 7.30 9.75
CA THR A 23 14.38 6.45 10.42
C THR A 23 14.07 4.97 10.26
N VAL A 24 15.12 4.15 10.26
CA VAL A 24 15.02 2.69 10.37
C VAL A 24 15.97 2.21 11.47
N THR A 25 15.46 1.40 12.40
CA THR A 25 16.28 0.75 13.42
C THR A 25 16.65 -0.65 12.96
N THR A 26 17.95 -0.91 12.84
CA THR A 26 18.49 -2.24 12.52
C THR A 26 18.28 -3.21 13.69
N GLU A 27 18.36 -4.51 13.44
CA GLU A 27 18.25 -5.56 14.48
C GLU A 27 19.27 -5.39 15.61
N ASN A 28 20.43 -4.76 15.32
CA ASN A 28 21.48 -4.48 16.29
C ASN A 28 21.28 -3.15 17.05
N GLY A 29 20.14 -2.48 16.88
CA GLY A 29 19.79 -1.25 17.59
C GLY A 29 20.38 0.04 17.01
N VAL A 30 21.10 -0.03 15.87
CA VAL A 30 21.58 1.18 15.17
C VAL A 30 20.40 1.84 14.47
N THR A 31 20.21 3.14 14.72
CA THR A 31 19.22 3.97 14.01
C THR A 31 19.87 4.64 12.81
N LEU A 32 19.35 4.37 11.63
CA LEU A 32 19.76 5.01 10.38
C LEU A 32 18.74 6.10 10.05
N PHE A 33 19.25 7.27 9.65
CA PHE A 33 18.43 8.36 9.14
C PHE A 33 18.33 8.22 7.62
N ILE A 34 17.11 8.25 7.12
CA ILE A 34 16.79 8.13 5.70
C ILE A 34 16.35 9.52 5.23
N ASP A 35 16.74 9.90 4.02
CA ASP A 35 16.09 11.01 3.33
C ASP A 35 14.80 10.48 2.69
N PRO A 36 13.62 10.69 3.29
CA PRO A 36 12.37 10.14 2.77
C PRO A 36 11.93 10.76 1.43
N SER A 37 12.66 11.75 0.93
CA SER A 37 12.40 12.36 -0.37
C SER A 37 12.98 11.60 -1.54
N PHE A 38 14.00 10.80 -1.27
CA PHE A 38 14.58 9.90 -2.25
C PHE A 38 13.76 8.61 -2.24
N GLU A 39 13.19 8.21 -3.38
CA GLU A 39 12.34 7.01 -3.50
C GLU A 39 11.20 6.96 -2.47
N PRO A 40 10.31 7.97 -2.44
CA PRO A 40 9.25 8.09 -1.44
C PRO A 40 8.32 6.88 -1.39
N GLU A 41 8.14 6.16 -2.50
CA GLU A 41 7.38 4.91 -2.58
C GLU A 41 7.92 3.80 -1.67
N GLN A 42 9.23 3.78 -1.38
CA GLN A 42 9.85 2.79 -0.50
C GLN A 42 9.77 3.19 0.98
N HIS A 43 9.56 4.47 1.26
CA HIS A 43 9.61 5.04 2.61
C HIS A 43 8.26 5.52 3.12
N ALA A 44 7.25 5.60 2.24
CA ALA A 44 5.91 5.99 2.64
C ALA A 44 5.27 4.94 3.54
N GLN A 45 4.60 5.39 4.59
CA GLN A 45 3.69 4.55 5.35
C GLN A 45 2.45 4.27 4.50
N VAL A 46 2.25 2.99 4.22
CA VAL A 46 1.13 2.50 3.41
C VAL A 46 -0.02 2.01 4.28
N ASN A 47 0.06 2.14 5.62
CA ASN A 47 -1.01 1.83 6.55
C ASN A 47 -1.60 3.09 7.17
N GLY A 48 -2.93 3.11 7.31
CA GLY A 48 -3.66 4.20 7.98
C GLY A 48 -4.88 3.67 8.72
N LYS A 49 -5.57 4.58 9.39
CA LYS A 49 -6.84 4.28 10.07
C LYS A 49 -7.95 5.20 9.58
N VAL A 50 -9.11 4.64 9.26
CA VAL A 50 -10.26 5.44 8.80
C VAL A 50 -10.80 6.28 9.96
N TYR A 51 -10.77 7.61 9.81
CA TYR A 51 -11.40 8.51 10.75
C TYR A 51 -12.89 8.67 10.44
N SER A 52 -13.24 8.97 9.19
CA SER A 52 -14.62 9.11 8.74
C SER A 52 -14.73 8.95 7.23
N LEU A 53 -15.94 8.63 6.77
CA LEU A 53 -16.24 8.38 5.36
C LEU A 53 -17.19 9.43 4.81
N GLY A 54 -16.99 9.78 3.54
CA GLY A 54 -17.92 10.61 2.79
C GLY A 54 -19.18 9.82 2.44
N GLY A 55 -20.32 10.52 2.38
CA GLY A 55 -21.62 9.88 2.18
C GLY A 55 -21.82 9.17 0.82
N ARG A 56 -20.89 9.33 -0.13
CA ARG A 56 -20.91 8.62 -1.43
C ARG A 56 -19.80 7.55 -1.54
N CYS A 57 -19.04 7.30 -0.48
CA CYS A 57 -18.02 6.26 -0.48
C CYS A 57 -18.69 4.89 -0.65
N LYS A 58 -18.24 4.12 -1.64
CA LYS A 58 -18.80 2.80 -1.96
C LYS A 58 -17.88 1.65 -1.54
N LEU A 59 -16.72 1.97 -0.97
CA LEU A 59 -15.82 0.96 -0.45
C LEU A 59 -16.43 0.29 0.77
N ASN A 60 -16.19 -1.01 0.92
CA ASN A 60 -16.62 -1.77 2.08
C ASN A 60 -15.67 -1.54 3.27
N VAL A 61 -15.47 -0.29 3.67
CA VAL A 61 -14.65 0.10 4.83
C VAL A 61 -15.52 0.89 5.81
N LYS A 62 -15.17 0.86 7.10
CA LYS A 62 -15.90 1.56 8.17
C LYS A 62 -14.96 2.42 9.00
N GLU A 63 -15.55 3.29 9.82
CA GLU A 63 -14.81 4.07 10.81
C GLU A 63 -13.98 3.14 11.69
N ASP A 64 -12.77 3.59 12.00
CA ASP A 64 -11.77 2.87 12.78
C ASP A 64 -11.14 1.63 12.13
N ASP A 65 -11.48 1.28 10.89
CA ASP A 65 -10.79 0.22 10.13
C ASP A 65 -9.31 0.58 9.93
N GLU A 66 -8.45 -0.44 10.05
CA GLU A 66 -7.09 -0.39 9.55
C GLU A 66 -7.11 -0.60 8.03
N ILE A 67 -6.50 0.31 7.29
CA ILE A 67 -6.49 0.33 5.83
C ILE A 67 -5.07 0.40 5.29
N ALA A 68 -4.89 -0.15 4.10
CA ALA A 68 -3.72 0.08 3.28
C ALA A 68 -4.01 1.15 2.23
N ILE A 69 -3.09 2.09 2.08
CA ILE A 69 -3.18 3.27 1.23
C ILE A 69 -1.99 3.31 0.26
N SER A 70 -2.22 3.79 -0.95
CA SER A 70 -1.14 3.98 -1.91
C SER A 70 -0.20 5.11 -1.48
N TYR A 71 1.10 4.92 -1.67
CA TYR A 71 2.13 5.93 -1.40
C TYR A 71 1.92 7.22 -2.20
N HIS A 72 1.18 7.17 -3.32
CA HIS A 72 0.86 8.36 -4.12
C HIS A 72 0.09 9.41 -3.33
N MET A 73 -0.60 9.02 -2.25
CA MET A 73 -1.20 9.98 -1.33
C MET A 73 -0.13 10.85 -0.65
N ALA A 74 1.02 10.27 -0.31
CA ALA A 74 2.16 10.96 0.33
C ALA A 74 3.00 11.76 -0.67
N ALA A 75 3.04 11.34 -1.94
CA ALA A 75 3.86 11.99 -2.96
C ALA A 75 3.32 13.37 -3.42
N ASP A 76 2.10 13.73 -3.02
CA ASP A 76 1.40 14.94 -3.43
C ASP A 76 1.65 16.11 -2.45
N TYR A 77 2.70 16.89 -2.71
CA TYR A 77 3.09 18.05 -1.90
C TYR A 77 3.64 19.20 -2.74
N PHE A 78 3.69 20.39 -2.15
CA PHE A 78 4.47 21.52 -2.65
C PHE A 78 5.48 21.97 -1.59
N VAL A 79 6.46 22.75 -2.03
CA VAL A 79 7.43 23.42 -1.16
C VAL A 79 7.04 24.88 -1.07
N ASP A 80 6.86 25.39 0.14
CA ASP A 80 6.53 26.81 0.35
C ASP A 80 7.77 27.72 0.25
N ASP A 81 7.57 29.03 0.36
CA ASP A 81 8.64 30.03 0.23
C ASP A 81 9.76 29.88 1.30
N ASN A 82 9.50 29.16 2.40
CA ASN A 82 10.50 28.89 3.44
C ASN A 82 11.27 27.59 3.20
N GLY A 83 10.94 26.85 2.13
CA GLY A 83 11.52 25.53 1.86
C GLY A 83 10.81 24.38 2.59
N ASP A 84 9.69 24.64 3.27
CA ASP A 84 8.95 23.60 3.99
C ASP A 84 8.03 22.83 3.04
N ARG A 85 7.98 21.50 3.20
CA ARG A 85 7.02 20.67 2.49
C ARG A 85 5.63 20.81 3.10
N LYS A 86 4.65 21.13 2.25
CA LYS A 86 3.22 21.15 2.58
C LYS A 86 2.49 20.12 1.73
N PHE A 87 1.96 19.09 2.37
CA PHE A 87 1.20 18.05 1.70
C PHE A 87 -0.20 18.56 1.34
N ASN A 88 -0.60 18.38 0.08
CA ASN A 88 -1.83 18.98 -0.47
C ASN A 88 -3.12 18.47 0.18
N ARG A 89 -3.06 17.29 0.81
CA ARG A 89 -4.23 16.54 1.28
C ARG A 89 -4.35 16.53 2.80
N VAL A 90 -3.57 17.33 3.51
CA VAL A 90 -3.51 17.30 4.97
C VAL A 90 -4.31 18.44 5.58
N PHE A 91 -5.20 18.11 6.50
CA PHE A 91 -6.11 19.05 7.16
C PHE A 91 -6.08 18.87 8.68
N ASN A 92 -6.23 19.98 9.41
CA ASN A 92 -6.49 19.93 10.85
C ASN A 92 -8.00 19.95 11.07
N ILE A 93 -8.56 18.82 11.52
CA ILE A 93 -9.99 18.60 11.67
C ILE A 93 -10.22 17.97 13.04
N ASP A 94 -11.13 18.53 13.82
CA ASP A 94 -11.46 18.04 15.17
C ASP A 94 -10.21 17.89 16.07
N GLY A 95 -9.20 18.76 15.87
CA GLY A 95 -7.93 18.75 16.59
C GLY A 95 -6.95 17.66 16.15
N LYS A 96 -7.23 16.94 15.05
CA LYS A 96 -6.39 15.89 14.48
C LYS A 96 -5.84 16.30 13.12
N LEU A 97 -4.63 15.82 12.82
CA LEU A 97 -4.03 15.92 11.49
C LEU A 97 -4.53 14.75 10.64
N LEU A 98 -5.43 15.03 9.69
CA LEU A 98 -6.10 14.03 8.86
C LEU A 98 -5.75 14.20 7.38
N TRP A 99 -5.64 13.08 6.69
CA TRP A 99 -5.45 13.03 5.25
C TRP A 99 -6.77 12.87 4.53
N LEU A 100 -7.06 13.74 3.57
CA LEU A 100 -8.17 13.58 2.64
C LEU A 100 -7.74 12.61 1.54
N CYS A 101 -8.30 11.41 1.61
CA CYS A 101 -7.95 10.30 0.74
C CYS A 101 -9.09 10.02 -0.23
N ASP A 102 -8.80 10.01 -1.53
CA ASP A 102 -9.74 9.50 -2.52
C ASP A 102 -9.87 7.98 -2.40
N GLU A 103 -11.08 7.45 -2.63
CA GLU A 103 -11.34 6.00 -2.58
C GLU A 103 -10.38 5.20 -3.48
N GLY A 104 -9.90 5.82 -4.56
CA GLY A 104 -8.93 5.23 -5.48
C GLY A 104 -7.58 4.89 -4.84
N PHE A 105 -7.18 5.53 -3.75
CA PHE A 105 -5.91 5.27 -3.05
C PHE A 105 -6.04 4.21 -1.95
N ILE A 106 -7.25 3.87 -1.50
CA ILE A 106 -7.47 2.82 -0.51
C ILE A 106 -7.33 1.47 -1.22
N MET A 107 -6.28 0.71 -0.91
CA MET A 107 -5.95 -0.54 -1.59
C MET A 107 -6.56 -1.76 -0.90
N ALA A 108 -6.55 -1.76 0.43
CA ALA A 108 -7.04 -2.87 1.24
C ALA A 108 -7.53 -2.39 2.61
N HIS A 109 -8.26 -3.24 3.30
CA HIS A 109 -8.58 -3.08 4.71
C HIS A 109 -8.38 -4.39 5.47
N LYS A 110 -8.18 -4.30 6.78
CA LYS A 110 -7.94 -5.46 7.62
C LYS A 110 -9.26 -5.96 8.22
N VAL A 111 -9.65 -7.18 7.87
CA VAL A 111 -10.85 -7.87 8.36
C VAL A 111 -10.44 -9.15 9.04
N ASP A 112 -10.83 -9.31 10.31
CA ASP A 112 -10.50 -10.48 11.13
C ASP A 112 -8.99 -10.84 11.14
N GLY A 113 -8.14 -9.81 11.08
CA GLY A 113 -6.69 -9.95 11.07
C GLY A 113 -6.06 -10.16 9.69
N GLU A 114 -6.85 -10.32 8.64
CA GLU A 114 -6.39 -10.52 7.26
C GLU A 114 -6.61 -9.28 6.38
N TRP A 115 -5.68 -9.01 5.48
CA TRP A 115 -5.84 -7.96 4.47
C TRP A 115 -6.76 -8.42 3.34
N LYS A 116 -7.80 -7.63 3.07
CA LYS A 116 -8.71 -7.81 1.94
C LYS A 116 -8.65 -6.59 1.03
N ALA A 117 -8.55 -6.82 -0.28
CA ALA A 117 -8.52 -5.74 -1.26
C ALA A 117 -9.89 -5.03 -1.29
N VAL A 118 -9.90 -3.75 -1.64
CA VAL A 118 -11.15 -2.97 -1.77
C VAL A 118 -11.26 -2.30 -3.14
N GLY A 119 -12.50 -2.08 -3.58
CA GLY A 119 -12.78 -1.46 -4.88
C GLY A 119 -12.17 -2.26 -6.03
N ASP A 120 -11.43 -1.58 -6.90
CA ASP A 120 -10.80 -2.19 -8.08
C ASP A 120 -9.41 -2.77 -7.81
N TRP A 121 -8.94 -2.76 -6.57
CA TRP A 121 -7.62 -3.30 -6.22
C TRP A 121 -7.66 -4.81 -6.05
N VAL A 122 -6.51 -5.42 -6.30
CA VAL A 122 -6.29 -6.86 -6.21
C VAL A 122 -5.00 -7.08 -5.41
N LEU A 123 -5.08 -7.91 -4.38
CA LEU A 123 -3.93 -8.37 -3.60
C LEU A 123 -3.43 -9.71 -4.13
N LEU A 124 -2.13 -9.76 -4.41
CA LEU A 124 -1.45 -10.92 -4.97
C LEU A 124 -0.20 -11.26 -4.16
N LYS A 125 0.19 -12.54 -4.20
CA LYS A 125 1.46 -13.02 -3.67
C LYS A 125 2.42 -13.33 -4.80
N ALA A 126 3.63 -12.78 -4.75
CA ALA A 126 4.66 -13.11 -5.72
C ALA A 126 5.01 -14.61 -5.65
N ILE A 127 5.17 -15.25 -6.82
CA ILE A 127 5.53 -16.67 -6.92
C ILE A 127 7.05 -16.74 -7.08
N PRO A 128 7.80 -17.34 -6.15
CA PRO A 128 9.24 -17.54 -6.31
C PRO A 128 9.53 -18.32 -7.60
N GLU A 129 10.50 -17.84 -8.37
CA GLU A 129 11.15 -18.60 -9.41
C GLU A 129 12.15 -19.56 -8.74
N ASN A 130 12.30 -20.78 -9.28
CA ASN A 130 13.24 -21.73 -8.71
C ASN A 130 14.63 -21.11 -8.61
N GLU A 131 15.31 -21.30 -7.47
CA GLU A 131 16.72 -20.96 -7.33
C GLU A 131 17.50 -21.56 -8.49
N ILE A 132 18.28 -20.72 -9.17
CA ILE A 132 19.26 -21.21 -10.12
C ILE A 132 20.30 -21.97 -9.30
N LYS A 133 20.32 -23.30 -9.45
CA LYS A 133 21.31 -24.16 -8.82
C LYS A 133 22.31 -24.60 -9.89
N SER A 134 23.58 -24.30 -9.68
CA SER A 134 24.67 -24.81 -10.49
C SER A 134 25.59 -25.65 -9.63
N SER A 135 25.96 -26.83 -10.11
CA SER A 135 27.02 -27.65 -9.51
C SER A 135 28.43 -27.20 -9.93
N LEU A 136 28.53 -26.24 -10.85
CA LEU A 136 29.78 -25.81 -11.48
C LEU A 136 30.22 -24.40 -11.08
N ILE A 137 29.29 -23.54 -10.67
CA ILE A 137 29.58 -22.15 -10.26
C ILE A 137 28.83 -21.81 -8.97
N ILE A 138 29.49 -21.05 -8.10
CA ILE A 138 28.86 -20.45 -6.93
C ILE A 138 28.03 -19.27 -7.43
N ILE A 139 26.72 -19.33 -7.21
CA ILE A 139 25.80 -18.24 -7.51
C ILE A 139 25.69 -17.41 -6.22
N PRO A 140 26.12 -16.14 -6.21
CA PRO A 140 26.09 -15.32 -5.01
C PRO A 140 24.67 -15.16 -4.47
N ASP A 141 24.51 -15.23 -3.15
CA ASP A 141 23.22 -15.00 -2.46
C ASP A 141 22.66 -13.58 -2.66
N THR A 142 23.49 -12.66 -3.19
CA THR A 142 23.07 -11.31 -3.59
C THR A 142 22.18 -11.30 -4.84
N ILE A 143 22.02 -12.43 -5.53
CA ILE A 143 20.95 -12.58 -6.52
C ILE A 143 19.64 -12.68 -5.74
N THR A 144 18.98 -11.53 -5.60
CA THR A 144 17.61 -11.38 -5.10
C THR A 144 16.74 -12.55 -5.54
N THR A 145 15.93 -13.07 -4.61
CA THR A 145 14.90 -14.08 -4.92
C THR A 145 14.18 -13.66 -6.19
N LYS A 146 14.38 -14.42 -7.26
CA LYS A 146 13.71 -14.13 -8.52
C LYS A 146 12.26 -14.55 -8.38
N TYR A 147 11.36 -13.76 -8.91
CA TYR A 147 9.94 -14.05 -8.95
C TYR A 147 9.53 -14.31 -10.38
N LYS A 148 8.53 -15.18 -10.59
CA LYS A 148 7.97 -15.43 -11.92
C LYS A 148 7.41 -14.11 -12.48
N GLN A 149 7.95 -13.70 -13.63
CA GLN A 149 7.50 -12.50 -14.31
C GLN A 149 6.06 -12.63 -14.80
N GLY A 150 5.26 -11.60 -14.58
CA GLY A 150 3.85 -11.53 -14.97
C GLY A 150 2.94 -12.58 -14.32
N LYS A 151 3.41 -13.28 -13.28
CA LYS A 151 2.63 -14.30 -12.56
C LYS A 151 2.64 -14.06 -11.06
N CYS A 152 1.48 -14.14 -10.43
CA CYS A 152 1.32 -14.12 -8.97
C CYS A 152 0.14 -14.99 -8.53
N THR A 153 0.10 -15.38 -7.26
CA THR A 153 -1.03 -16.07 -6.66
C THR A 153 -2.10 -15.05 -6.24
N PHE A 154 -3.36 -15.23 -6.65
CA PHE A 154 -4.47 -14.37 -6.26
C PHE A 154 -4.89 -14.60 -4.81
N LEU A 155 -5.01 -13.54 -4.02
CA LEU A 155 -5.40 -13.62 -2.60
C LEU A 155 -6.74 -12.95 -2.30
N SER A 156 -6.98 -11.77 -2.89
CA SER A 156 -8.19 -10.99 -2.62
C SER A 156 -8.43 -9.92 -3.70
N GLY A 157 -9.70 -9.62 -3.98
CA GLY A 157 -10.10 -8.59 -4.94
C GLY A 157 -11.44 -8.92 -5.59
N ASP A 158 -12.05 -7.93 -6.23
CA ASP A 158 -13.25 -8.08 -7.04
C ASP A 158 -12.90 -8.71 -8.40
N LEU A 159 -12.57 -10.00 -8.38
CA LEU A 159 -12.27 -10.82 -9.55
C LEU A 159 -13.06 -12.14 -9.49
N ASP A 160 -13.58 -12.57 -10.63
CA ASP A 160 -14.16 -13.89 -10.82
C ASP A 160 -13.06 -14.94 -11.03
N VAL A 161 -12.19 -15.06 -10.03
CA VAL A 161 -11.02 -15.95 -10.02
C VAL A 161 -10.98 -16.66 -8.66
N PRO A 162 -10.82 -17.99 -8.62
CA PRO A 162 -10.66 -18.69 -7.35
C PRO A 162 -9.44 -18.20 -6.56
N VAL A 163 -9.60 -17.98 -5.26
CA VAL A 163 -8.47 -17.67 -4.36
C VAL A 163 -7.41 -18.76 -4.48
N ASN A 164 -6.15 -18.36 -4.51
CA ASN A 164 -4.96 -19.17 -4.74
C ASN A 164 -4.69 -19.60 -6.20
N SER A 165 -5.51 -19.21 -7.17
CA SER A 165 -5.17 -19.39 -8.59
C SER A 165 -3.95 -18.54 -8.99
N THR A 166 -3.25 -18.97 -10.04
CA THR A 166 -2.15 -18.18 -10.60
C THR A 166 -2.72 -17.21 -11.61
N VAL A 167 -2.60 -15.91 -11.35
CA VAL A 167 -3.05 -14.86 -12.28
C VAL A 167 -1.92 -14.36 -13.16
N LEU A 168 -2.29 -13.89 -14.35
CA LEU A 168 -1.39 -13.39 -15.39
C LEU A 168 -1.56 -11.87 -15.56
N PHE A 169 -0.46 -11.14 -15.64
CA PHE A 169 -0.42 -9.70 -15.90
C PHE A 169 0.88 -9.32 -16.63
N GLN A 170 0.94 -8.09 -17.16
CA GLN A 170 2.17 -7.55 -17.74
C GLN A 170 3.13 -7.12 -16.62
N GLU A 171 4.36 -7.65 -16.64
CA GLU A 171 5.37 -7.42 -15.58
C GLU A 171 5.65 -5.94 -15.30
N MET A 172 5.55 -5.06 -16.31
CA MET A 172 5.74 -3.62 -16.15
C MET A 172 4.77 -2.97 -15.15
N TYR A 173 3.65 -3.62 -14.83
CA TYR A 173 2.69 -3.13 -13.84
C TYR A 173 2.98 -3.61 -12.43
N ARG A 174 3.93 -4.54 -12.21
CA ARG A 174 4.24 -5.06 -10.88
C ARG A 174 4.51 -3.90 -9.92
N SER A 175 3.67 -3.79 -8.90
CA SER A 175 3.85 -2.83 -7.82
C SER A 175 3.82 -3.59 -6.49
N VAL A 176 4.92 -3.51 -5.75
CA VAL A 176 5.11 -4.22 -4.48
C VAL A 176 4.91 -3.23 -3.35
N TYR A 177 4.07 -3.61 -2.39
CA TYR A 177 3.81 -2.84 -1.19
C TYR A 177 4.14 -3.69 0.03
N LYS A 178 4.89 -3.11 0.97
CA LYS A 178 5.17 -3.71 2.26
C LYS A 178 4.30 -3.07 3.33
N PHE A 179 3.43 -3.85 3.94
CA PHE A 179 2.54 -3.38 4.99
C PHE A 179 3.24 -3.41 6.34
N LYS A 180 2.68 -2.68 7.31
CA LYS A 180 3.24 -2.53 8.66
C LYS A 180 3.46 -3.84 9.42
N ASP A 181 2.68 -4.89 9.13
CA ASP A 181 2.87 -6.23 9.72
C ASP A 181 3.99 -7.04 9.05
N GLY A 182 4.74 -6.42 8.13
CA GLY A 182 5.84 -7.04 7.39
C GLY A 182 5.39 -7.83 6.18
N THR A 183 4.07 -7.95 5.94
CA THR A 183 3.55 -8.66 4.77
C THR A 183 3.80 -7.86 3.51
N GLU A 184 4.32 -8.53 2.49
CA GLU A 184 4.53 -7.95 1.17
C GLU A 184 3.48 -8.48 0.19
N PHE A 185 2.83 -7.56 -0.50
CA PHE A 185 1.85 -7.87 -1.54
C PHE A 185 2.28 -7.26 -2.87
N VAL A 186 2.00 -7.97 -3.96
CA VAL A 186 1.89 -7.34 -5.27
C VAL A 186 0.46 -6.82 -5.39
N ILE A 187 0.29 -5.52 -5.60
CA ILE A 187 -1.03 -4.86 -5.63
C ILE A 187 -1.23 -4.22 -6.99
N LEU A 188 -2.33 -4.58 -7.66
CA LEU A 188 -2.67 -4.11 -9.01
C LEU A 188 -4.14 -3.72 -9.08
N LYS A 189 -4.51 -2.92 -10.08
CA LYS A 189 -5.90 -2.76 -10.48
C LYS A 189 -6.39 -4.00 -11.23
N LYS A 190 -7.66 -4.36 -11.05
CA LYS A 190 -8.27 -5.56 -11.64
C LYS A 190 -8.22 -5.59 -13.17
N ASP A 191 -8.22 -4.43 -13.81
CA ASP A 191 -8.07 -4.27 -15.27
C ASP A 191 -6.69 -4.66 -15.81
N ARG A 192 -5.71 -4.89 -14.92
CA ARG A 192 -4.35 -5.35 -15.26
C ARG A 192 -4.21 -6.87 -15.18
N ILE A 193 -5.24 -7.58 -14.75
CA ILE A 193 -5.25 -9.04 -14.73
C ILE A 193 -5.86 -9.54 -16.04
N TYR A 194 -5.10 -10.35 -16.77
CA TYR A 194 -5.44 -10.78 -18.14
C TYR A 194 -5.96 -12.23 -18.22
N GLY A 195 -5.79 -13.02 -17.16
CA GLY A 195 -6.24 -14.40 -17.09
C GLY A 195 -5.74 -15.12 -15.84
N TYR A 196 -6.12 -16.39 -15.68
CA TYR A 196 -5.66 -17.24 -14.59
C TYR A 196 -5.46 -18.70 -15.02
N GLU A 197 -4.63 -19.41 -14.26
CA GLU A 197 -4.32 -20.85 -14.33
C GLU A 197 -4.75 -21.54 -13.01
#